data_AF-A0A2V6SUG7-F1
#
_entry.id   AF-A0A2V6SUG7-F1
#
_cell.length_a   1.000
_cell.length_b   1.000
_cell.length_c   1.000
_cell.angle_alpha   90.00
_cell.angle_beta   90.00
_cell.angle_gamma   90.00
#
_symmetry.space_group_name_H-M   'P 1'
#
loop_
_entity.id
_entity.type
_entity.pdbx_description
1 polymer ?
#
loop_
_entity_poly.entity_id
_entity_poly.type
_entity_poly.pdbx_seq_one_letter_code
_entity_poly.pdbx_strand_id
1 'polypeptide(L)'
;MRQLWVLVSLAGLVLTVAIPASAQVVSLGTLRAIDPKDAAAVTVECEKSADGSQMTCGFVHVKVSRVKTPEAARAELENNLKQQPFEATTKAVCGNEKDFAAQYRDLAASPRVGENQKAFVSQAMQRMRAFCAKPSPQTLREFSWFMLSKETRTCKIRTSSWRETFIQNASRVWVSNRGPAGTCGVINVSTLEERPMDPNAKTKGPSWIFEAQKILTTKTGACGQADEEGKVRYAIAGVNPTFGCEFMEF
;
A
#
# COMPACT_ATOMS: atom_id res chain seq x y z
N MET A 1 -90.68 -19.84 -13.07
CA MET A 1 -89.45 -19.14 -13.52
C MET A 1 -89.17 -17.97 -12.57
N ARG A 2 -88.19 -18.12 -11.66
CA ARG A 2 -87.62 -17.03 -10.86
C ARG A 2 -86.15 -17.38 -10.62
N GLN A 3 -85.25 -16.65 -11.29
CA GLN A 3 -83.80 -16.82 -11.20
C GLN A 3 -83.25 -16.08 -9.97
N LEU A 4 -82.42 -16.77 -9.19
CA LEU A 4 -81.55 -16.19 -8.16
C LEU A 4 -80.40 -15.43 -8.82
N TRP A 5 -80.13 -14.22 -8.35
CA TRP A 5 -78.89 -13.49 -8.63
C TRP A 5 -77.93 -13.68 -7.46
N VAL A 6 -76.78 -14.31 -7.72
CA VAL A 6 -75.65 -14.41 -6.79
C VAL A 6 -74.66 -13.31 -7.16
N LEU A 7 -74.46 -12.35 -6.25
CA LEU A 7 -73.38 -11.35 -6.34
C LEU A 7 -72.09 -11.99 -5.83
N VAL A 8 -71.15 -12.25 -6.72
CA VAL A 8 -69.77 -12.66 -6.37
C VAL A 8 -68.94 -11.39 -6.19
N SER A 9 -68.58 -11.07 -4.95
CA SER A 9 -67.62 -10.02 -4.63
C SER A 9 -66.21 -10.48 -4.97
N LEU A 10 -65.61 -9.95 -6.04
CA LEU A 10 -64.16 -10.04 -6.28
C LEU A 10 -63.43 -9.14 -5.27
N ALA A 11 -62.95 -9.73 -4.18
CA ALA A 11 -61.91 -9.11 -3.37
C ALA A 11 -60.57 -9.24 -4.13
N GLY A 12 -60.19 -8.19 -4.85
CA GLY A 12 -58.89 -8.09 -5.51
C GLY A 12 -57.77 -8.02 -4.47
N LEU A 13 -57.07 -9.14 -4.28
CA LEU A 13 -55.86 -9.22 -3.49
C LEU A 13 -54.73 -8.50 -4.26
N VAL A 14 -54.47 -7.23 -3.94
CA VAL A 14 -53.31 -6.50 -4.46
C VAL A 14 -52.07 -7.04 -3.73
N LEU A 15 -51.38 -8.02 -4.34
CA LEU A 15 -50.02 -8.38 -3.95
C LEU A 15 -49.10 -7.19 -4.29
N THR A 16 -48.76 -6.38 -3.29
CA THR A 16 -47.61 -5.49 -3.39
C THR A 16 -46.35 -6.35 -3.43
N VAL A 17 -45.82 -6.58 -4.62
CA VAL A 17 -44.48 -7.14 -4.80
C VAL A 17 -43.51 -6.11 -4.22
N ALA A 18 -42.99 -6.38 -3.01
CA ALA A 18 -41.90 -5.61 -2.45
C ALA A 18 -40.68 -5.82 -3.35
N ILE A 19 -40.39 -4.84 -4.20
CA ILE A 19 -39.13 -4.81 -4.95
C ILE A 19 -38.03 -4.76 -3.89
N PRO A 20 -37.13 -5.74 -3.80
CA PRO A 20 -36.02 -5.67 -2.86
C PRO A 20 -35.26 -4.38 -3.17
N ALA A 21 -35.10 -3.53 -2.16
CA ALA A 21 -34.32 -2.32 -2.28
C ALA A 21 -32.90 -2.71 -2.69
N SER A 22 -32.55 -2.44 -3.94
CA SER A 22 -31.26 -2.77 -4.51
C SER A 22 -30.18 -2.04 -3.72
N ALA A 23 -29.20 -2.79 -3.17
CA ALA A 23 -28.01 -2.18 -2.58
C ALA A 23 -27.35 -1.26 -3.63
N GLN A 24 -27.18 0.01 -3.29
CA GLN A 24 -26.59 0.99 -4.21
C GLN A 24 -25.07 0.89 -4.13
N VAL A 25 -24.43 0.48 -5.23
CA VAL A 25 -22.96 0.50 -5.34
C VAL A 25 -22.49 1.94 -5.53
N VAL A 26 -21.52 2.36 -4.73
CA VAL A 26 -20.87 3.68 -4.78
C VAL A 26 -19.37 3.45 -4.99
N SER A 27 -18.88 3.73 -6.20
CA SER A 27 -17.45 3.69 -6.47
C SER A 27 -16.83 5.05 -6.15
N LEU A 28 -15.87 5.08 -5.23
CA LEU A 28 -15.12 6.28 -4.87
C LEU A 28 -13.85 6.43 -5.74
N GLY A 29 -13.49 5.38 -6.48
CA GLY A 29 -12.29 5.33 -7.31
C GLY A 29 -11.00 5.25 -6.48
N THR A 30 -9.89 5.70 -7.06
CA THR A 30 -8.59 5.75 -6.41
C THR A 30 -8.37 7.10 -5.73
N LEU A 31 -8.25 7.08 -4.41
CA LEU A 31 -7.87 8.21 -3.57
C LEU A 31 -6.36 8.15 -3.30
N ARG A 32 -5.67 9.27 -3.38
CA ARG A 32 -4.23 9.39 -3.17
C ARG A 32 -3.95 10.11 -1.86
N ALA A 33 -2.85 9.74 -1.20
CA ALA A 33 -2.42 10.41 0.02
C ALA A 33 -2.25 11.92 -0.23
N ILE A 34 -2.68 12.73 0.74
CA ILE A 34 -2.56 14.18 0.68
C ILE A 34 -1.17 14.63 1.16
N ASP A 35 -0.56 13.90 2.11
CA ASP A 35 0.81 14.18 2.54
C ASP A 35 1.79 13.81 1.42
N PRO A 36 2.60 14.76 0.90
CA PRO A 36 3.56 14.48 -0.17
C PRO A 36 4.66 13.50 0.23
N LYS A 37 4.88 13.24 1.52
CA LYS A 37 5.82 12.23 2.02
C LYS A 37 5.26 10.82 1.88
N ASP A 38 3.95 10.68 1.80
CA ASP A 38 3.27 9.40 1.71
C ASP A 38 2.95 9.04 0.27
N ALA A 39 3.60 7.99 -0.21
CA ALA A 39 3.35 7.43 -1.52
C ALA A 39 2.35 6.31 -1.45
N ALA A 40 1.13 6.69 -1.16
CA ALA A 40 0.07 5.76 -0.91
C ALA A 40 -1.17 6.14 -1.70
N ALA A 41 -1.86 5.11 -2.18
CA ALA A 41 -3.15 5.24 -2.80
C ALA A 41 -4.07 4.14 -2.29
N VAL A 42 -5.36 4.46 -2.17
CA VAL A 42 -6.39 3.53 -1.77
C VAL A 42 -7.52 3.57 -2.79
N THR A 43 -7.87 2.41 -3.32
CA THR A 43 -9.04 2.23 -4.17
C THR A 43 -10.19 1.75 -3.30
N VAL A 44 -11.35 2.40 -3.43
CA VAL A 44 -12.50 2.19 -2.55
C VAL A 44 -13.77 1.95 -3.35
N GLU A 45 -14.47 0.88 -2.99
CA GLU A 45 -15.79 0.52 -3.51
C GLU A 45 -16.73 0.25 -2.36
N CYS A 46 -17.92 0.83 -2.39
CA CYS A 46 -18.88 0.76 -1.29
C CYS A 46 -20.25 0.26 -1.75
N GLU A 47 -20.98 -0.36 -0.82
CA GLU A 47 -22.36 -0.77 -0.96
C GLU A 47 -23.17 -0.12 0.17
N LYS A 48 -24.16 0.70 -0.19
CA LYS A 48 -25.09 1.30 0.77
C LYS A 48 -26.20 0.31 1.14
N SER A 49 -26.58 0.31 2.42
CA SER A 49 -27.76 -0.39 2.89
C SER A 49 -29.04 0.18 2.28
N ALA A 50 -30.10 -0.63 2.26
CA ALA A 50 -31.40 -0.25 1.69
C ALA A 50 -32.00 1.02 2.31
N ASP A 51 -31.79 1.24 3.60
CA ASP A 51 -32.24 2.41 4.35
C ASP A 51 -31.26 3.60 4.26
N GLY A 52 -30.10 3.41 3.63
CA GLY A 52 -29.05 4.41 3.52
C GLY A 52 -28.37 4.78 4.84
N SER A 53 -28.62 4.07 5.95
CA SER A 53 -28.01 4.38 7.25
C SER A 53 -26.57 3.87 7.38
N GLN A 54 -26.22 2.85 6.58
CA GLN A 54 -24.93 2.20 6.60
C GLN A 54 -24.32 2.09 5.20
N MET A 55 -23.00 2.05 5.16
CA MET A 55 -22.24 1.86 3.93
C MET A 55 -21.06 0.92 4.20
N THR A 56 -21.05 -0.23 3.55
CA THR A 56 -19.93 -1.18 3.66
C THR A 56 -18.99 -1.01 2.49
N CYS A 57 -17.73 -0.72 2.77
CA CYS A 57 -16.71 -0.41 1.78
C CYS A 57 -15.58 -1.43 1.80
N GLY A 58 -15.16 -1.89 0.62
CA GLY A 58 -13.92 -2.60 0.38
C GLY A 58 -12.80 -1.64 -0.01
N PHE A 59 -11.63 -1.85 0.56
CA PHE A 59 -10.44 -1.04 0.35
C PHE A 59 -9.31 -1.91 -0.21
N VAL A 60 -8.59 -1.37 -1.20
CA VAL A 60 -7.30 -1.88 -1.66
C VAL A 60 -6.29 -0.75 -1.56
N HIS A 61 -5.37 -0.86 -0.62
CA HIS A 61 -4.32 0.12 -0.37
C HIS A 61 -3.00 -0.36 -0.92
N VAL A 62 -2.32 0.54 -1.63
CA VAL A 62 -0.98 0.35 -2.15
C VAL A 62 -0.10 1.45 -1.57
N LYS A 63 0.97 1.07 -0.87
CA LYS A 63 2.00 1.99 -0.38
C LYS A 63 3.33 1.66 -1.05
N VAL A 64 3.97 2.68 -1.60
CA VAL A 64 5.31 2.62 -2.16
C VAL A 64 6.26 3.27 -1.15
N SER A 65 7.43 2.69 -0.96
CA SER A 65 8.47 3.27 -0.12
C SER A 65 9.83 2.83 -0.62
N ARG A 66 10.90 3.58 -0.35
CA ARG A 66 12.25 3.07 -0.63
C ARG A 66 12.56 1.93 0.33
N VAL A 67 13.23 0.88 -0.15
CA VAL A 67 13.71 -0.22 0.70
C VAL A 67 14.63 0.32 1.79
N LYS A 68 15.50 1.26 1.43
CA LYS A 68 16.45 1.89 2.36
C LYS A 68 16.65 3.36 2.02
N THR A 69 16.79 4.21 3.04
CA THR A 69 17.19 5.61 2.82
C THR A 69 18.69 5.71 2.53
N PRO A 70 19.16 6.74 1.81
CA PRO A 70 20.60 6.95 1.60
C PRO A 70 21.41 7.00 2.90
N GLU A 71 20.84 7.59 3.96
CA GLU A 71 21.47 7.73 5.26
C GLU A 71 21.60 6.37 5.97
N ALA A 72 20.52 5.56 5.95
CA ALA A 72 20.54 4.22 6.53
C ALA A 72 21.51 3.31 5.79
N ALA A 73 21.57 3.39 4.46
CA ALA A 73 22.52 2.61 3.66
C ALA A 73 23.99 3.00 3.95
N ARG A 74 24.28 4.28 4.16
CA ARG A 74 25.62 4.74 4.57
C ARG A 74 25.99 4.26 5.96
N ALA A 75 25.05 4.34 6.92
CA ALA A 75 25.28 3.85 8.27
C ALA A 75 25.57 2.34 8.28
N GLU A 76 24.82 1.56 7.49
CA GLU A 76 25.04 0.13 7.35
C GLU A 76 26.37 -0.20 6.70
N LEU A 77 26.77 0.51 5.64
CA LEU A 77 28.08 0.33 5.02
C LEU A 77 29.20 0.52 6.06
N GLU A 78 29.19 1.62 6.79
CA GLU A 78 30.23 1.91 7.78
C GLU A 78 30.19 0.92 8.96
N ASN A 79 29.02 0.42 9.33
CA ASN A 79 28.91 -0.64 10.33
C ASN A 79 29.50 -1.97 9.81
N ASN A 80 29.17 -2.38 8.60
CA ASN A 80 29.66 -3.62 7.98
C ASN A 80 31.19 -3.59 7.82
N LEU A 81 31.76 -2.46 7.39
CA LEU A 81 33.20 -2.29 7.25
C LEU A 81 33.96 -2.30 8.58
N LYS A 82 33.31 -1.92 9.69
CA LYS A 82 33.91 -1.99 11.04
C LYS A 82 33.84 -3.39 11.64
N GLN A 83 32.75 -4.10 11.40
CA GLN A 83 32.49 -5.40 12.03
C GLN A 83 33.18 -6.56 11.30
N GLN A 84 33.40 -6.43 9.99
CA GLN A 84 33.96 -7.52 9.20
C GLN A 84 35.45 -7.33 8.93
N PRO A 85 36.32 -8.28 9.33
CA PRO A 85 37.74 -8.22 9.00
C PRO A 85 37.95 -8.22 7.48
N PHE A 86 38.75 -7.25 7.00
CA PHE A 86 39.02 -7.06 5.57
C PHE A 86 39.47 -8.35 4.86
N GLU A 87 40.36 -9.12 5.48
CA GLU A 87 40.87 -10.38 4.94
C GLU A 87 39.77 -11.45 4.79
N ALA A 88 38.90 -11.57 5.79
CA ALA A 88 37.80 -12.52 5.78
C ALA A 88 36.77 -12.17 4.70
N THR A 89 36.41 -10.88 4.58
CA THR A 89 35.50 -10.41 3.52
C THR A 89 36.11 -10.57 2.13
N THR A 90 37.40 -10.26 1.97
CA THR A 90 38.11 -10.46 0.69
C THR A 90 38.10 -11.93 0.28
N LYS A 91 38.40 -12.84 1.22
CA LYS A 91 38.34 -14.28 0.96
C LYS A 91 36.93 -14.74 0.58
N ALA A 92 35.90 -14.25 1.28
CA ALA A 92 34.51 -14.62 0.99
C ALA A 92 34.02 -14.12 -0.37
N VAL A 93 34.39 -12.91 -0.78
CA VAL A 93 33.97 -12.34 -2.07
C VAL A 93 34.78 -12.94 -3.22
N CYS A 94 36.11 -12.93 -3.11
CA CYS A 94 37.00 -13.33 -4.21
C CYS A 94 37.18 -14.84 -4.32
N GLY A 95 37.02 -15.58 -3.22
CA GLY A 95 37.03 -17.05 -3.25
C GLY A 95 35.83 -17.65 -3.99
N ASN A 96 34.73 -16.91 -4.08
CA ASN A 96 33.48 -17.34 -4.71
C ASN A 96 33.23 -16.65 -6.06
N GLU A 97 34.25 -16.02 -6.67
CA GLU A 97 34.08 -15.23 -7.90
C GLU A 97 33.42 -16.03 -9.03
N LYS A 98 33.81 -17.31 -9.19
CA LYS A 98 33.28 -18.19 -10.22
C LYS A 98 31.79 -18.50 -10.02
N ASP A 99 31.39 -18.74 -8.78
CA ASP A 99 30.00 -19.05 -8.43
C ASP A 99 29.12 -17.83 -8.63
N PHE A 100 29.58 -16.65 -8.21
CA PHE A 100 28.93 -15.39 -8.54
C PHE A 100 28.81 -15.21 -10.04
N ALA A 101 29.90 -15.40 -10.81
CA ALA A 101 29.88 -15.25 -12.26
C ALA A 101 28.88 -16.18 -12.95
N ALA A 102 28.71 -17.41 -12.45
CA ALA A 102 27.72 -18.35 -12.95
C ALA A 102 26.28 -17.88 -12.62
N GLN A 103 25.99 -17.58 -11.35
CA GLN A 103 24.68 -17.10 -10.91
C GLN A 103 24.24 -15.84 -11.67
N TYR A 104 25.17 -14.90 -11.88
CA TYR A 104 24.89 -13.67 -12.59
C TYR A 104 24.71 -13.85 -14.10
N ARG A 105 25.40 -14.82 -14.71
CA ARG A 105 25.16 -15.20 -16.11
C ARG A 105 23.75 -15.74 -16.29
N ASP A 106 23.31 -16.63 -15.39
CA ASP A 106 21.97 -17.22 -15.43
C ASP A 106 20.88 -16.16 -15.22
N LEU A 107 21.11 -15.23 -14.29
CA LEU A 107 20.24 -14.06 -14.09
C LEU A 107 20.17 -13.16 -15.33
N ALA A 108 21.30 -12.87 -15.97
CA ALA A 108 21.34 -12.03 -17.16
C ALA A 108 20.65 -12.68 -18.38
N ALA A 109 20.70 -14.01 -18.48
CA ALA A 109 20.03 -14.78 -19.53
C ALA A 109 18.53 -14.97 -19.28
N SER A 110 18.04 -14.72 -18.06
CA SER A 110 16.64 -14.92 -17.71
C SER A 110 15.73 -13.88 -18.39
N PRO A 111 14.67 -14.31 -19.10
CA PRO A 111 13.70 -13.40 -19.72
C PRO A 111 12.84 -12.67 -18.69
N ARG A 112 12.86 -13.10 -17.42
CA ARG A 112 12.12 -12.47 -16.32
C ARG A 112 12.86 -11.29 -15.69
N VAL A 113 14.09 -11.04 -16.11
CA VAL A 113 14.95 -10.01 -15.54
C VAL A 113 14.93 -8.78 -16.44
N GLY A 114 14.49 -7.65 -15.89
CA GLY A 114 14.46 -6.37 -16.61
C GLY A 114 15.85 -5.80 -16.89
N GLU A 115 15.95 -4.89 -17.86
CA GLU A 115 17.23 -4.31 -18.32
C GLU A 115 18.03 -3.63 -17.20
N ASN A 116 17.37 -2.90 -16.29
CA ASN A 116 18.05 -2.29 -15.13
C ASN A 116 18.73 -3.34 -14.24
N GLN A 117 18.08 -4.48 -14.03
CA GLN A 117 18.63 -5.57 -13.22
C GLN A 117 19.78 -6.27 -13.94
N LYS A 118 19.71 -6.45 -15.27
CA LYS A 118 20.85 -6.96 -16.07
C LYS A 118 22.04 -6.01 -16.03
N ALA A 119 21.81 -4.72 -16.21
CA ALA A 119 22.85 -3.68 -16.17
C ALA A 119 23.51 -3.61 -14.79
N PHE A 120 22.72 -3.67 -13.72
CA PHE A 120 23.24 -3.72 -12.35
C PHE A 120 24.13 -4.94 -12.13
N VAL A 121 23.68 -6.12 -12.53
CA VAL A 121 24.44 -7.38 -12.41
C VAL A 121 25.77 -7.32 -13.16
N SER A 122 25.76 -6.81 -14.40
CA SER A 122 26.98 -6.64 -15.19
C SER A 122 28.00 -5.71 -14.50
N GLN A 123 27.52 -4.56 -14.01
CA GLN A 123 28.36 -3.61 -13.27
C GLN A 123 28.85 -4.17 -11.92
N ALA A 124 28.02 -4.95 -11.21
CA ALA A 124 28.41 -5.64 -9.98
C ALA A 124 29.59 -6.58 -10.24
N MET A 125 29.51 -7.38 -11.31
CA MET A 125 30.58 -8.29 -11.71
C MET A 125 31.86 -7.56 -12.09
N GLN A 126 31.77 -6.47 -12.85
CA GLN A 126 32.93 -5.67 -13.22
C GLN A 126 33.64 -5.10 -11.98
N ARG A 127 32.86 -4.57 -11.01
CA ARG A 127 33.40 -4.00 -9.78
C ARG A 127 33.96 -5.07 -8.84
N MET A 128 33.32 -6.22 -8.74
CA MET A 128 33.82 -7.36 -7.98
C MET A 128 35.17 -7.83 -8.54
N ARG A 129 35.30 -7.98 -9.86
CA ARG A 129 36.57 -8.33 -10.50
C ARG A 129 37.65 -7.29 -10.25
N ALA A 130 37.31 -6.00 -10.35
CA ALA A 130 38.25 -4.92 -10.06
C ALA A 130 38.72 -4.96 -8.60
N PHE A 131 37.81 -5.22 -7.66
CA PHE A 131 38.14 -5.43 -6.25
C PHE A 131 39.07 -6.64 -6.07
N CYS A 132 38.75 -7.79 -6.66
CA CYS A 132 39.54 -9.01 -6.49
C CYS A 132 40.90 -8.98 -7.19
N ALA A 133 41.05 -8.20 -8.27
CA ALA A 133 42.33 -7.97 -8.92
C ALA A 133 43.27 -7.10 -8.07
N LYS A 134 42.73 -6.16 -7.28
CA LYS A 134 43.51 -5.29 -6.38
C LYS A 134 42.75 -5.04 -5.07
N PRO A 135 42.76 -6.01 -4.14
CA PRO A 135 42.02 -5.89 -2.89
C PRO A 135 42.60 -4.76 -2.02
N SER A 136 41.74 -3.86 -1.57
CA SER A 136 42.07 -2.81 -0.60
C SER A 136 40.82 -2.40 0.17
N PRO A 137 40.94 -1.79 1.37
CA PRO A 137 39.80 -1.27 2.09
C PRO A 137 38.97 -0.27 1.27
N GLN A 138 39.62 0.52 0.41
CA GLN A 138 38.94 1.46 -0.48
C GLN A 138 38.12 0.73 -1.55
N THR A 139 38.72 -0.22 -2.29
CA THR A 139 38.03 -0.97 -3.34
C THR A 139 36.92 -1.85 -2.77
N LEU A 140 37.07 -2.36 -1.54
CA LEU A 140 35.98 -3.03 -0.80
C LEU A 140 34.84 -2.05 -0.51
N ARG A 141 35.12 -0.87 0.04
CA ARG A 141 34.10 0.15 0.32
C ARG A 141 33.33 0.54 -0.95
N GLU A 142 34.02 0.74 -2.07
CA GLU A 142 33.40 1.09 -3.35
C GLU A 142 32.49 -0.03 -3.86
N PHE A 143 32.93 -1.29 -3.78
CA PHE A 143 32.12 -2.45 -4.16
C PHE A 143 30.90 -2.62 -3.24
N SER A 144 31.10 -2.58 -1.93
CA SER A 144 30.02 -2.68 -0.94
C SER A 144 29.00 -1.55 -1.06
N TRP A 145 29.47 -0.31 -1.29
CA TRP A 145 28.56 0.81 -1.55
C TRP A 145 27.77 0.59 -2.83
N PHE A 146 28.39 0.11 -3.91
CA PHE A 146 27.67 -0.17 -5.15
C PHE A 146 26.55 -1.19 -4.91
N MET A 147 26.82 -2.26 -4.16
CA MET A 147 25.82 -3.27 -3.81
C MET A 147 24.68 -2.67 -2.98
N LEU A 148 24.98 -1.92 -1.91
CA LEU A 148 23.98 -1.28 -1.06
C LEU A 148 23.20 -0.15 -1.77
N SER A 149 23.83 0.55 -2.71
CA SER A 149 23.18 1.63 -3.49
C SER A 149 22.03 1.13 -4.34
N LYS A 150 21.94 -0.18 -4.60
CA LYS A 150 20.77 -0.77 -5.26
C LYS A 150 19.53 -0.55 -4.40
N GLU A 151 19.62 -0.80 -3.10
CA GLU A 151 18.48 -0.72 -2.18
C GLU A 151 17.96 0.71 -2.02
N THR A 152 18.83 1.71 -2.12
CA THR A 152 18.43 3.13 -2.06
C THR A 152 17.68 3.59 -3.32
N ARG A 153 17.81 2.82 -4.42
CA ARG A 153 17.11 2.98 -5.70
C ARG A 153 16.01 1.93 -5.90
N THR A 154 15.75 1.08 -4.90
CA THR A 154 14.72 0.06 -4.95
C THR A 154 13.50 0.53 -4.17
N CYS A 155 12.33 0.42 -4.79
CA CYS A 155 11.06 0.67 -4.14
C CYS A 155 10.44 -0.65 -3.67
N LYS A 156 9.98 -0.67 -2.42
CA LYS A 156 9.10 -1.71 -1.90
C LYS A 156 7.65 -1.28 -2.04
N ILE A 157 6.87 -2.12 -2.70
CA ILE A 157 5.43 -1.97 -2.87
C ILE A 157 4.77 -2.87 -1.83
N ARG A 158 3.93 -2.29 -0.97
CA ARG A 158 3.10 -3.05 -0.02
C ARG A 158 1.65 -2.90 -0.42
N THR A 159 0.96 -4.03 -0.55
CA THR A 159 -0.47 -4.06 -0.81
C THR A 159 -1.20 -4.63 0.39
N SER A 160 -2.37 -4.05 0.69
CA SER A 160 -3.25 -4.54 1.74
C SER A 160 -4.69 -4.31 1.32
N SER A 161 -5.60 -5.18 1.78
CA SER A 161 -7.02 -5.01 1.55
C SER A 161 -7.81 -5.27 2.82
N TRP A 162 -8.92 -4.58 2.97
CA TRP A 162 -9.81 -4.75 4.12
C TRP A 162 -11.23 -4.28 3.79
N ARG A 163 -12.17 -4.53 4.72
CA ARG A 163 -13.55 -4.05 4.65
C ARG A 163 -13.94 -3.29 5.90
N GLU A 164 -14.69 -2.21 5.73
CA GLU A 164 -15.25 -1.40 6.82
C GLU A 164 -16.70 -1.07 6.58
N THR A 165 -17.50 -1.12 7.64
CA THR A 165 -18.87 -0.63 7.64
C THR A 165 -18.89 0.72 8.33
N PHE A 166 -19.36 1.72 7.62
CA PHE A 166 -19.53 3.08 8.10
C PHE A 166 -21.00 3.34 8.42
N ILE A 167 -21.22 4.12 9.46
CA ILE A 167 -22.54 4.63 9.86
C ILE A 167 -22.59 6.11 9.51
N GLN A 168 -23.72 6.56 8.95
CA GLN A 168 -23.90 7.98 8.65
C GLN A 168 -23.99 8.77 9.96
N ASN A 169 -23.04 9.70 10.17
CA ASN A 169 -23.02 10.58 11.34
C ASN A 169 -23.67 11.93 11.02
N ALA A 170 -23.41 12.46 9.83
CA ALA A 170 -24.05 13.66 9.28
C ALA A 170 -24.36 13.46 7.80
N SER A 171 -25.12 14.38 7.19
CA SER A 171 -25.62 14.26 5.80
C SER A 171 -24.57 13.79 4.78
N ARG A 172 -23.29 14.12 4.96
CA ARG A 172 -22.17 13.78 4.05
C ARG A 172 -20.97 13.13 4.75
N VAL A 173 -21.12 12.74 6.01
CA VAL A 173 -20.02 12.23 6.83
C VAL A 173 -20.38 10.86 7.36
N TRP A 174 -19.52 9.89 7.07
CA TRP A 174 -19.67 8.50 7.43
C TRP A 174 -18.50 8.09 8.32
N VAL A 175 -18.78 7.43 9.44
CA VAL A 175 -17.77 7.08 10.44
C VAL A 175 -17.77 5.59 10.69
N SER A 176 -16.58 5.01 10.73
CA SER A 176 -16.30 3.63 11.10
C SER A 176 -15.40 3.65 12.34
N ASN A 177 -15.73 2.82 13.32
CA ASN A 177 -14.93 2.64 14.53
C ASN A 177 -14.82 1.14 14.82
N ARG A 178 -13.62 0.58 14.64
CA ARG A 178 -13.35 -0.86 14.84
C ARG A 178 -12.33 -1.05 15.95
N GLY A 179 -12.67 -1.88 16.93
CA GLY A 179 -11.81 -2.24 18.06
C GLY A 179 -12.46 -1.89 19.39
N PRO A 180 -11.71 -1.93 20.51
CA PRO A 180 -10.27 -2.25 20.59
C PRO A 180 -9.99 -3.72 20.23
N ALA A 181 -8.82 -3.99 19.64
CA ALA A 181 -8.37 -5.34 19.29
C ALA A 181 -6.88 -5.57 19.61
N GLY A 182 -6.52 -6.82 19.89
CA GLY A 182 -5.14 -7.22 20.19
C GLY A 182 -4.62 -6.73 21.55
N THR A 183 -3.37 -7.08 21.87
CA THR A 183 -2.74 -6.83 23.18
C THR A 183 -2.51 -5.36 23.50
N CYS A 184 -2.37 -4.51 22.48
CA CYS A 184 -2.23 -3.05 22.65
C CYS A 184 -3.56 -2.30 22.60
N GLY A 185 -4.69 -3.01 22.44
CA GLY A 185 -6.03 -2.43 22.33
C GLY A 185 -6.12 -1.40 21.20
N VAL A 186 -5.91 -1.87 19.98
CA VAL A 186 -5.94 -1.02 18.77
C VAL A 186 -7.37 -0.67 18.41
N ILE A 187 -7.67 0.63 18.35
CA ILE A 187 -8.90 1.18 17.80
C ILE A 187 -8.58 1.84 16.46
N ASN A 188 -9.30 1.46 15.41
CA ASN A 188 -9.21 2.12 14.10
C ASN A 188 -10.45 2.99 13.92
N VAL A 189 -10.23 4.28 13.74
CA VAL A 189 -11.28 5.26 13.45
C VAL A 189 -11.08 5.75 12.03
N SER A 190 -12.12 5.58 11.21
CA SER A 190 -12.09 5.99 9.81
C SER A 190 -13.27 6.90 9.51
N THR A 191 -13.05 7.89 8.64
CA THR A 191 -14.09 8.81 8.17
C THR A 191 -14.07 8.85 6.64
N LEU A 192 -15.27 8.78 6.05
CA LEU A 192 -15.52 9.12 4.65
C LEU A 192 -16.36 10.38 4.59
N GLU A 193 -15.84 11.41 3.92
CA GLU A 193 -16.54 12.67 3.71
C GLU A 193 -16.82 12.88 2.23
N GLU A 194 -18.10 13.05 1.90
CA GLU A 194 -18.57 13.40 0.57
C GLU A 194 -18.51 14.92 0.37
N ARG A 195 -17.62 15.38 -0.49
CA ARG A 195 -17.49 16.79 -0.86
C ARG A 195 -18.36 17.09 -2.09
N PRO A 196 -19.02 18.26 -2.12
CA PRO A 196 -19.77 18.70 -3.29
C PRO A 196 -18.91 18.60 -4.55
N MET A 197 -19.57 18.29 -5.68
CA MET A 197 -18.91 18.27 -6.98
C MET A 197 -18.27 19.64 -7.25
N ASP A 198 -16.98 19.65 -7.55
CA ASP A 198 -16.32 20.84 -8.06
C ASP A 198 -16.84 21.09 -9.49
N PRO A 199 -17.46 22.25 -9.76
CA PRO A 199 -18.00 22.57 -11.08
C PRO A 199 -16.93 22.59 -12.19
N ASN A 200 -15.65 22.71 -11.82
CA ASN A 200 -14.51 22.69 -12.75
C ASN A 200 -13.83 21.32 -12.83
N ALA A 201 -14.29 20.30 -12.08
CA ALA A 201 -13.69 18.98 -12.11
C ALA A 201 -13.98 18.26 -13.43
N LYS A 202 -12.96 17.57 -13.96
CA LYS A 202 -13.07 16.72 -15.16
C LYS A 202 -14.01 15.53 -14.96
N THR A 203 -14.19 15.08 -13.72
CA THR A 203 -15.07 13.97 -13.33
C THR A 203 -16.40 14.50 -12.80
N LYS A 204 -17.52 14.07 -13.38
CA LYS A 204 -18.88 14.47 -12.98
C LYS A 204 -19.42 13.65 -11.81
N GLY A 205 -18.79 13.76 -10.64
CA GLY A 205 -19.22 13.08 -9.42
C GLY A 205 -18.77 13.80 -8.15
N PRO A 206 -19.34 13.46 -6.98
CA PRO A 206 -18.86 13.97 -5.70
C PRO A 206 -17.40 13.56 -5.49
N SER A 207 -16.62 14.44 -4.88
CA SER A 207 -15.25 14.10 -4.48
C SER A 207 -15.27 13.52 -3.06
N TRP A 208 -14.35 12.62 -2.77
CA TRP A 208 -14.31 11.93 -1.48
C TRP A 208 -13.00 12.19 -0.77
N ILE A 209 -13.09 12.38 0.54
CA ILE A 209 -11.96 12.38 1.45
C ILE A 209 -12.10 11.16 2.35
N PHE A 210 -11.09 10.30 2.32
CA PHE A 210 -10.94 9.20 3.26
C PHE A 210 -9.89 9.55 4.28
N GLU A 211 -10.19 9.33 5.54
CA GLU A 211 -9.31 9.60 6.64
C GLU A 211 -9.30 8.41 7.58
N ALA A 212 -8.12 7.98 8.01
CA ALA A 212 -7.97 6.88 8.95
C ALA A 212 -6.99 7.26 10.05
N GLN A 213 -7.30 6.83 11.27
CA GLN A 213 -6.45 7.01 12.43
C GLN A 213 -6.45 5.74 13.27
N LYS A 214 -5.25 5.32 13.65
CA LYS A 214 -5.05 4.26 14.63
C LYS A 214 -4.83 4.88 16.00
N ILE A 215 -5.58 4.40 16.99
CA ILE A 215 -5.48 4.83 18.38
C ILE A 215 -5.12 3.62 19.22
N LEU A 216 -4.10 3.73 20.07
CA LEU A 216 -3.71 2.69 21.00
C LEU A 216 -4.29 2.99 22.38
N THR A 217 -5.11 2.09 22.93
CA THR A 217 -5.62 2.25 24.29
C THR A 217 -4.56 1.97 25.35
N THR A 218 -3.55 1.16 25.03
CA THR A 218 -2.42 0.84 25.92
C THR A 218 -1.12 1.40 25.34
N LYS A 219 -0.48 2.34 26.05
CA LYS A 219 0.75 3.01 25.62
C LYS A 219 2.01 2.59 26.38
N THR A 220 1.94 1.51 27.16
CA THR A 220 3.05 1.05 28.00
C THR A 220 3.86 -0.07 27.33
N GLY A 221 5.13 -0.20 27.72
CA GLY A 221 6.03 -1.26 27.22
C GLY A 221 6.18 -1.26 25.69
N ALA A 222 6.12 -2.44 25.08
CA ALA A 222 6.23 -2.62 23.63
C ALA A 222 5.13 -1.89 22.83
N CYS A 223 3.97 -1.62 23.44
CA CYS A 223 2.88 -0.91 22.77
C CYS A 223 3.13 0.60 22.64
N GLY A 224 3.96 1.19 23.51
CA GLY A 224 4.33 2.61 23.43
C GLY A 224 5.31 2.95 22.32
N GLN A 225 5.96 1.93 21.74
CA GLN A 225 6.85 2.07 20.57
C GLN A 225 6.16 1.76 19.25
N ALA A 226 4.95 1.20 19.27
CA ALA A 226 4.17 1.03 18.05
C ALA A 226 3.74 2.43 17.60
N ASP A 227 4.26 2.89 16.47
CA ASP A 227 3.88 4.16 15.86
C ASP A 227 2.35 4.28 15.87
N GLU A 228 1.84 5.27 16.60
CA GLU A 228 0.57 5.90 16.23
C GLU A 228 0.87 6.57 14.89
N GLU A 229 0.78 5.80 13.80
CA GLU A 229 0.74 6.38 12.46
C GLU A 229 -0.34 7.45 12.53
N GLY A 230 0.11 8.70 12.45
CA GLY A 230 -0.76 9.86 12.59
C GLY A 230 -1.92 9.78 11.62
N LYS A 231 -2.88 10.67 11.78
CA LYS A 231 -4.08 10.68 10.92
C LYS A 231 -3.68 10.76 9.44
N VAL A 232 -3.91 9.69 8.69
CA VAL A 232 -3.66 9.62 7.26
C VAL A 232 -4.89 10.07 6.49
N ARG A 233 -4.68 10.79 5.39
CA ARG A 233 -5.76 11.41 4.61
C ARG A 233 -5.53 11.19 3.13
N TYR A 234 -6.59 10.78 2.44
CA TYR A 234 -6.60 10.46 1.02
C TYR A 234 -7.73 11.21 0.31
N ALA A 235 -7.45 11.68 -0.90
CA ALA A 235 -8.44 12.32 -1.76
C ALA A 235 -8.12 12.08 -3.24
N ILE A 236 -9.08 12.27 -4.14
CA ILE A 236 -8.87 12.15 -5.60
C ILE A 236 -7.73 13.08 -6.07
N ALA A 237 -7.70 14.30 -5.53
CA ALA A 237 -6.69 15.32 -5.81
C ALA A 237 -5.42 15.19 -4.93
N GLY A 238 -5.18 14.02 -4.31
CA GLY A 238 -3.95 13.78 -3.56
C GLY A 238 -2.70 13.78 -4.45
N VAL A 239 -1.54 13.75 -3.80
CA VAL A 239 -0.24 13.89 -4.47
C VAL A 239 0.10 12.61 -5.22
N ASN A 240 0.76 12.75 -6.37
CA ASN A 240 1.47 11.65 -7.03
C ASN A 240 2.96 11.80 -6.74
N PRO A 241 3.45 11.29 -5.61
CA PRO A 241 4.88 11.38 -5.35
C PRO A 241 5.62 10.46 -6.33
N THR A 242 6.55 11.04 -7.08
CA THR A 242 7.43 10.33 -8.01
C THR A 242 8.62 9.78 -7.25
N PHE A 243 8.65 8.45 -7.08
CA PHE A 243 9.85 7.76 -6.63
C PHE A 243 10.67 7.44 -7.87
N GLY A 244 11.84 8.06 -8.01
CA GLY A 244 12.84 7.70 -9.03
C GLY A 244 13.48 6.35 -8.73
N CYS A 245 12.68 5.31 -8.55
CA CYS A 245 13.11 3.95 -8.28
C CYS A 245 13.45 3.25 -9.60
N GLU A 246 14.63 2.63 -9.63
CA GLU A 246 15.10 1.85 -10.77
C GLU A 246 14.74 0.37 -10.65
N PHE A 247 14.43 -0.07 -9.43
CA PHE A 247 14.06 -1.45 -9.09
C PHE A 247 12.79 -1.48 -8.24
N MET A 248 12.07 -2.60 -8.29
CA MET A 248 10.85 -2.82 -7.52
C MET A 248 10.89 -4.17 -6.79
N GLU A 249 10.40 -4.17 -5.56
CA GLU A 249 10.14 -5.34 -4.73
C GLU A 249 8.66 -5.32 -4.32
N PHE A 250 8.03 -6.49 -4.29
CA PHE A 250 6.62 -6.69 -3.94
C PHE A 250 6.52 -7.49 -2.64
#